data_AF-A0A539E2I4-F1
#
_entry.id   AF-A0A539E2I4-F1
#
_cell.length_a   1.000
_cell.length_b   1.000
_cell.length_c   1.000
_cell.angle_alpha   90.00
_cell.angle_beta   90.00
_cell.angle_gamma   90.00
#
_symmetry.space_group_name_H-M   'P 1'
#
loop_
_entity.id
_entity.type
_entity.pdbx_description
1 polymer ?
#
loop_
_entity_poly.entity_id
_entity_poly.type
_entity_poly.pdbx_seq_one_letter_code
_entity_poly.pdbx_strand_id
1 'polypeptide(L)'
;MTTPVPTRFTDDELALIDELVDEGIGESRSAVIRRGVHHLADSVRRARVGAAIALSYRERPQTPDDDELAMASAIAMTEAEPW
;
A
#
# COMPACT_ATOMS: atom_id res chain seq x y z
N MET A 1 15.08 14.88 -10.19
CA MET A 1 16.36 14.34 -10.73
C MET A 1 16.37 12.84 -10.54
N THR A 2 16.97 12.09 -11.47
CA THR A 2 17.17 10.63 -11.35
C THR A 2 18.65 10.34 -11.17
N THR A 3 18.99 9.39 -10.31
CA THR A 3 20.36 8.92 -10.09
C THR A 3 20.50 7.52 -10.71
N PRO A 4 21.48 7.27 -11.61
CA PRO A 4 21.73 5.93 -12.12
C PRO A 4 22.19 4.98 -11.01
N VAL A 5 21.62 3.78 -10.99
CA VAL A 5 22.01 2.70 -10.06
C VAL A 5 22.40 1.47 -10.90
N PRO A 6 23.69 1.11 -10.99
CA PRO A 6 24.10 -0.08 -11.72
C PRO A 6 23.70 -1.35 -10.98
N THR A 7 23.02 -2.25 -11.67
CA THR A 7 22.55 -3.55 -11.18
C THR A 7 22.79 -4.61 -12.25
N ARG A 8 23.06 -5.84 -11.83
CA ARG A 8 23.13 -7.00 -12.71
C ARG A 8 21.82 -7.76 -12.64
N PHE A 9 21.36 -8.23 -13.79
CA PHE A 9 20.22 -9.11 -13.95
C PHE A 9 20.72 -10.40 -14.62
N THR A 10 20.09 -11.52 -14.32
CA THR A 10 20.27 -12.74 -15.10
C THR A 10 19.61 -12.58 -16.48
N ASP A 11 19.94 -13.47 -17.41
CA ASP A 11 19.30 -13.48 -18.74
C ASP A 11 17.79 -13.72 -18.63
N ASP A 12 17.36 -14.59 -17.71
CA ASP A 12 15.95 -14.87 -17.46
C ASP A 12 15.21 -13.64 -16.89
N GLU A 13 15.83 -12.92 -15.96
CA GLU A 13 15.26 -11.68 -15.40
C GLU A 13 15.15 -10.59 -16.48
N LEU A 14 16.14 -10.48 -17.37
CA LEU A 14 16.10 -9.58 -18.51
C LEU A 14 14.98 -9.94 -19.48
N ALA A 15 14.82 -11.22 -19.80
CA ALA A 15 13.75 -11.71 -20.66
C ALA A 15 12.36 -11.41 -20.08
N LEU A 16 12.18 -11.60 -18.77
CA LEU A 16 10.94 -11.23 -18.07
C LEU A 16 10.67 -9.72 -18.14
N ILE A 17 11.69 -8.88 -17.95
CA ILE A 17 11.52 -7.43 -18.04
C ILE A 17 11.14 -7.03 -19.48
N ASP A 18 11.72 -7.69 -20.49
CA ASP A 18 11.39 -7.45 -21.90
C ASP A 18 9.94 -7.84 -22.21
N GLU A 19 9.48 -9.00 -21.76
CA GLU A 19 8.09 -9.43 -21.91
C GLU A 19 7.11 -8.40 -21.33
N LEU A 20 7.40 -7.86 -20.14
CA LEU A 20 6.58 -6.80 -19.52
C LEU A 20 6.57 -5.51 -20.34
N VAL A 21 7.65 -5.18 -21.06
CA VAL A 21 7.67 -4.04 -21.98
C VAL A 21 6.82 -4.34 -23.20
N ASP A 22 6.95 -5.53 -23.79
CA ASP A 22 6.22 -5.96 -24.98
C ASP A 22 4.70 -6.04 -24.72
N GLU A 23 4.29 -6.41 -23.50
CA GLU A 23 2.89 -6.35 -23.04
C GLU A 23 2.39 -4.92 -22.77
N GLY A 24 3.26 -3.91 -22.86
CA GLY A 24 2.91 -2.51 -22.63
C GLY A 24 2.79 -2.10 -21.16
N ILE A 25 3.29 -2.91 -20.22
CA ILE A 25 3.27 -2.59 -18.78
C ILE A 25 4.16 -1.38 -18.46
N GLY A 26 5.20 -1.14 -19.27
CA GLY A 26 6.01 0.07 -19.23
C GLY A 26 6.67 0.38 -20.57
N GLU A 27 6.89 1.67 -20.84
CA GLU A 27 7.47 2.16 -22.11
C GLU A 27 8.96 1.79 -22.31
N SER A 28 9.61 1.24 -21.28
CA SER A 28 11.02 0.81 -21.32
C SER A 28 11.33 -0.08 -20.11
N ARG A 29 12.43 -0.83 -20.18
CA ARG A 29 12.96 -1.62 -19.05
C ARG A 29 13.07 -0.79 -17.76
N SER A 30 13.62 0.42 -17.86
CA SER A 30 13.74 1.33 -16.73
C SER A 30 12.39 1.77 -16.17
N ALA A 31 11.36 1.93 -17.00
CA ALA A 31 10.00 2.23 -16.54
C ALA A 31 9.39 1.04 -15.78
N VAL A 32 9.54 -0.18 -16.30
CA VAL A 32 9.12 -1.43 -15.64
C VAL A 32 9.83 -1.59 -14.30
N ILE A 33 11.15 -1.44 -14.25
CA ILE A 33 11.95 -1.56 -13.02
C ILE A 33 11.50 -0.53 -11.98
N ARG A 34 11.33 0.75 -12.37
CA ARG A 34 10.83 1.78 -11.44
C ARG A 34 9.45 1.44 -10.91
N ARG A 35 8.55 0.98 -11.78
CA ARG A 35 7.20 0.55 -11.38
C ARG A 35 7.26 -0.62 -10.39
N GLY A 36 8.14 -1.60 -10.64
CA GLY A 36 8.40 -2.71 -9.72
C GLY A 36 8.88 -2.25 -8.35
N VAL A 37 9.84 -1.32 -8.30
CA VAL A 37 10.34 -0.74 -7.04
C VAL A 37 9.23 -0.03 -6.27
N HIS A 38 8.40 0.79 -6.95
CA HIS A 38 7.27 1.46 -6.31
C HIS A 38 6.22 0.47 -5.79
N HIS A 39 5.93 -0.57 -6.55
CA HIS A 39 5.00 -1.62 -6.15
C HIS A 39 5.50 -2.37 -4.90
N LEU A 40 6.77 -2.77 -4.89
CA LEU A 40 7.39 -3.41 -3.73
C LEU A 40 7.37 -2.50 -2.50
N ALA A 41 7.72 -1.22 -2.66
CA ALA A 41 7.70 -0.24 -1.59
C ALA A 41 6.29 -0.06 -1.00
N ASP A 42 5.26 -0.01 -1.84
CA ASP A 42 3.87 0.10 -1.38
C ASP A 42 3.42 -1.17 -0.64
N SER A 43 3.75 -2.35 -1.16
CA SER A 43 3.45 -3.63 -0.51
C SER A 43 4.08 -3.74 0.89
N VAL A 44 5.37 -3.38 1.01
CA VAL A 44 6.07 -3.34 2.32
C VAL A 44 5.42 -2.32 3.26
N ARG A 45 5.08 -1.13 2.76
CA ARG A 45 4.40 -0.09 3.55
C ARG A 45 3.06 -0.58 4.08
N ARG A 46 2.22 -1.18 3.22
CA ARG A 46 0.91 -1.72 3.61
C ARG A 46 1.05 -2.82 4.66
N ALA A 47 2.01 -3.74 4.48
CA ALA A 47 2.27 -4.79 5.46
C ALA A 47 2.65 -4.20 6.83
N ARG A 48 3.53 -3.19 6.86
CA ARG A 48 3.91 -2.51 8.10
C ARG A 48 2.74 -1.79 8.77
N VAL A 49 1.93 -1.08 7.99
CA VAL A 49 0.73 -0.40 8.52
C VAL A 49 -0.27 -1.40 9.09
N GLY A 50 -0.56 -2.48 8.36
CA GLY A 50 -1.44 -3.54 8.82
C GLY A 50 -0.93 -4.19 10.12
N ALA A 51 0.37 -4.44 10.22
CA ALA A 51 0.99 -4.96 11.44
C ALA A 51 0.84 -3.98 12.62
N ALA A 52 1.03 -2.68 12.38
CA ALA A 52 0.85 -1.65 13.41
C ALA A 52 -0.61 -1.55 13.90
N ILE A 53 -1.58 -1.62 12.97
CA ILE A 53 -3.02 -1.64 13.32
C ILE A 53 -3.36 -2.89 14.13
N ALA A 54 -2.91 -4.06 13.70
CA ALA A 54 -3.16 -5.30 14.43
C ALA A 54 -2.50 -5.30 15.82
N LEU A 55 -1.33 -4.66 15.96
CA LEU A 55 -0.68 -4.49 17.24
C LEU A 55 -1.46 -3.53 18.15
N SER A 56 -1.97 -2.41 17.62
CA SER A 56 -2.70 -1.44 18.44
C SER A 56 -3.95 -2.05 19.07
N TYR A 57 -4.70 -2.89 18.34
CA TYR A 57 -5.86 -3.60 18.91
C TYR A 57 -5.48 -4.59 20.02
N ARG A 58 -4.25 -5.12 20.02
CA ARG A 58 -3.76 -6.00 21.11
C ARG A 58 -3.29 -5.20 22.32
N GLU A 59 -2.55 -4.11 22.09
CA GLU A 59 -2.00 -3.28 23.16
C GLU A 59 -3.07 -2.41 23.84
N ARG A 60 -4.08 -2.01 23.07
CA ARG A 60 -5.23 -1.24 23.52
C ARG A 60 -6.50 -1.89 23.00
N PRO A 61 -6.95 -2.98 23.65
CA PRO A 61 -8.23 -3.57 23.33
C PRO A 61 -9.33 -2.53 23.43
N GLN A 62 -10.25 -2.57 22.47
CA GLN A 62 -11.44 -1.74 22.50
C GLN A 62 -12.29 -2.10 23.72
N THR A 63 -12.83 -1.07 24.37
CA THR A 63 -13.66 -1.19 25.56
C THR A 63 -15.13 -0.99 25.20
N PRO A 64 -16.07 -1.45 26.05
CA PRO A 64 -17.49 -1.15 25.86
C PRO A 64 -17.79 0.35 25.75
N ASP A 65 -17.06 1.19 26.50
CA ASP A 65 -17.21 2.65 26.46
C ASP A 65 -16.85 3.24 25.09
N ASP A 66 -15.90 2.63 24.37
CA ASP A 66 -15.55 3.03 23.00
C ASP A 66 -16.72 2.75 22.02
N ASP A 67 -17.44 1.63 22.22
CA ASP A 67 -18.63 1.28 21.44
C ASP A 67 -19.79 2.23 21.71
N GLU A 68 -20.01 2.56 22.99
CA GLU A 68 -21.03 3.52 23.40
C GLU A 68 -20.76 4.91 22.80
N LEU A 69 -19.51 5.37 22.84
CA LEU A 69 -19.10 6.63 22.25
C LEU A 69 -19.26 6.64 20.72
N ALA A 70 -18.88 5.55 20.05
CA ALA A 70 -19.03 5.41 18.61
C ALA A 70 -20.51 5.45 18.19
N MET A 71 -21.38 4.76 18.93
CA MET A 71 -22.83 4.75 18.68
C MET A 71 -23.45 6.13 18.89
N ALA A 72 -23.13 6.80 20.01
CA ALA A 72 -23.62 8.15 20.28
C ALA A 72 -23.19 9.14 19.19
N SER A 73 -21.95 9.03 18.71
CA SER A 73 -21.43 9.85 17.61
C SER A 73 -22.18 9.60 16.31
N ALA A 74 -22.47 8.33 15.98
CA ALA A 74 -23.22 7.97 14.77
C ALA A 74 -24.67 8.50 14.80
N ILE A 75 -25.34 8.43 15.96
CA ILE A 75 -26.67 9.02 16.16
C ILE A 75 -26.61 10.53 15.95
N ALA A 76 -25.68 11.23 16.63
CA ALA A 76 -25.55 12.67 16.52
C ALA A 76 -25.26 13.13 15.08
N MET A 77 -24.43 12.39 14.33
CA MET A 77 -24.20 12.66 12.91
C MET A 77 -25.48 12.51 12.08
N THR A 78 -26.27 11.48 12.35
CA THR A 78 -27.54 11.23 11.65
C THR A 78 -28.57 12.32 11.94
N GLU A 79 -28.65 12.79 13.19
CA GLU A 79 -29.57 13.85 13.61
C GLU A 79 -29.16 15.24 13.07
N ALA A 80 -27.87 15.45 12.77
CA ALA A 80 -27.35 16.71 12.26
C ALA A 80 -27.61 16.94 10.75
N GLU A 81 -27.97 15.88 10.01
CA GLU A 81 -28.26 15.99 8.59
C GLU A 81 -29.66 16.60 8.34
N PRO A 82 -29.83 17.47 7.33
CA PRO A 82 -31.02 18.30 7.14
C PRO A 82 -32.17 17.61 6.38
N TRP A 83 -32.15 16.28 6.31
CA TRP A 83 -33.11 15.47 5.55
C TRP A 83 -34.51 15.43 6.16
#